data_AF-A0A315ZWB5-F1
#
_entry.id   AF-A0A315ZWB5-F1
#
_cell.length_a   1.000
_cell.length_b   1.000
_cell.length_c   1.000
_cell.angle_alpha   90.00
_cell.angle_beta   90.00
_cell.angle_gamma   90.00
#
_symmetry.space_group_name_H-M   'P 1'
#
loop_
_entity.id
_entity.type
_entity.pdbx_description
1 polymer ?
#
loop_
_entity_poly.entity_id
_entity_poly.type
_entity_poly.pdbx_seq_one_letter_code
_entity_poly.pdbx_strand_id
1 'polypeptide(L)'
;MDEQKIIFSNRFEKEKFEDYKTDLRTGNAITPDFTEADDFLKFIQKNRKSVPSKERIADKDKFIKTVYELSNSFEIDADLIEFAEGYIANIYVDYTCYTGYIKKLLAILFILADDISFLDGSKENADMLFSFTYHTHHIFLNNRETTDFS
;
A
#
# COMPACT_ATOMS: atom_id res chain seq x y z
N MET A 1 11.18 -3.80 -13.55
CA MET A 1 10.61 -3.54 -12.23
C MET A 1 11.33 -2.31 -11.74
N ASP A 2 10.63 -1.19 -11.61
CA ASP A 2 11.25 0.08 -11.29
C ASP A 2 11.91 0.03 -9.90
N GLU A 3 12.94 0.85 -9.68
CA GLU A 3 13.61 0.95 -8.39
C GLU A 3 12.60 1.42 -7.34
N GLN A 4 12.31 0.55 -6.37
CA GLN A 4 11.57 0.89 -5.17
C GLN A 4 12.55 1.24 -4.07
N LYS A 5 12.27 2.33 -3.36
CA LYS A 5 13.09 2.81 -2.25
C LYS A 5 12.23 2.94 -1.01
N ILE A 6 12.55 2.19 0.03
CA ILE A 6 11.96 2.40 1.35
C ILE A 6 12.51 3.74 1.89
N ILE A 7 11.62 4.71 2.10
CA ILE A 7 11.96 6.04 2.61
C ILE A 7 11.55 6.25 4.07
N PHE A 8 10.69 5.38 4.58
CA PHE A 8 10.36 5.26 6.00
C PHE A 8 10.04 3.80 6.29
N SER A 9 10.54 3.30 7.40
CA SER A 9 10.16 2.00 7.95
C SER A 9 10.25 2.12 9.45
N ASN A 10 9.18 1.73 10.12
CA ASN A 10 9.13 1.73 11.57
C ASN A 10 8.50 0.43 12.06
N ARG A 11 9.11 -0.10 13.12
CA ARG A 11 8.70 -1.32 13.81
C ARG A 11 8.83 -1.09 15.29
N PHE A 12 7.71 -1.08 16.00
CA PHE A 12 7.65 -0.90 17.44
C PHE A 12 7.72 -2.26 18.14
N GLU A 13 8.26 -2.28 19.36
CA GLU A 13 8.27 -3.50 20.16
C GLU A 13 6.84 -3.89 20.52
N LYS A 14 6.38 -5.03 20.02
CA LYS A 14 5.07 -5.60 20.38
C LYS A 14 5.24 -6.60 21.52
N GLU A 15 4.37 -6.53 22.52
CA GLU A 15 4.27 -7.60 23.52
C GLU A 15 3.88 -8.90 22.82
N LYS A 16 4.65 -9.97 23.05
CA LYS A 16 4.34 -11.30 22.53
C LYS A 16 3.15 -11.86 23.30
N PHE A 17 1.95 -11.72 22.76
CA PHE A 17 0.81 -12.51 23.22
C PHE A 17 0.93 -13.93 22.67
N GLU A 18 0.57 -14.92 23.48
CA GLU A 18 0.54 -16.32 23.01
C GLU A 18 -0.30 -16.44 21.75
N ASP A 19 0.23 -17.18 20.77
CA ASP A 19 -0.43 -17.45 19.48
C ASP A 19 -1.82 -18.06 19.73
N TYR A 20 -2.87 -17.23 19.67
CA TYR A 20 -4.20 -17.76 19.44
C TYR A 20 -4.20 -18.34 18.03
N LYS A 21 -4.09 -19.68 17.94
CA LYS A 21 -4.22 -20.40 16.68
C LYS A 21 -5.57 -20.10 16.05
N THR A 22 -5.60 -19.17 15.12
CA THR A 22 -6.64 -19.08 14.10
C THR A 22 -6.29 -20.06 12.99
N ASP A 23 -6.95 -21.22 13.00
CA ASP A 23 -6.96 -22.13 11.85
C ASP A 23 -7.73 -21.46 10.69
N LEU A 24 -7.09 -20.52 10.00
CA LEU A 24 -7.53 -20.07 8.69
C LEU A 24 -7.21 -21.19 7.70
N ARG A 25 -8.22 -22.01 7.38
CA ARG A 25 -8.15 -22.93 6.24
C ARG A 25 -7.89 -22.11 4.98
N THR A 26 -6.69 -22.24 4.43
CA THR A 26 -6.35 -21.74 3.09
C THR A 26 -7.20 -22.49 2.07
N GLY A 27 -8.17 -21.78 1.49
CA GLY A 27 -8.88 -22.25 0.30
C GLY A 27 -7.93 -22.37 -0.88
N ASN A 28 -8.14 -23.40 -1.70
CA ASN A 28 -7.33 -23.83 -2.84
C ASN A 28 -6.66 -22.66 -3.59
N ALA A 29 -5.33 -22.73 -3.70
CA ALA A 29 -4.60 -21.92 -4.66
C ALA A 29 -5.09 -22.28 -6.06
N ILE A 30 -5.78 -21.34 -6.72
CA ILE A 30 -6.04 -21.44 -8.15
C ILE A 30 -4.70 -21.15 -8.82
N THR A 31 -4.04 -22.18 -9.34
CA THR A 31 -2.94 -22.00 -10.29
C THR A 31 -3.53 -21.34 -11.53
N PRO A 32 -3.13 -20.10 -11.86
CA PRO A 32 -3.66 -19.44 -13.05
C PRO A 32 -3.19 -20.19 -14.30
N ASP A 33 -4.11 -20.56 -15.18
CA ASP A 33 -3.79 -21.09 -16.51
C ASP A 33 -3.68 -19.92 -17.49
N PHE A 34 -2.60 -19.13 -17.33
CA PHE A 34 -2.16 -18.21 -18.37
C PHE A 34 -1.07 -18.92 -19.16
N THR A 35 -1.20 -18.96 -20.49
CA THR A 35 -0.19 -19.63 -21.30
C THR A 35 1.16 -18.88 -21.24
N GLU A 36 1.19 -17.55 -21.02
CA GLU A 36 2.40 -16.75 -20.74
C GLU A 36 2.07 -15.45 -19.94
N ALA A 37 2.07 -15.48 -18.60
CA ALA A 37 1.86 -14.28 -17.76
C ALA A 37 2.86 -13.14 -18.08
N ASP A 38 4.06 -13.50 -18.54
CA ASP A 38 5.09 -12.58 -18.99
C ASP A 38 4.65 -11.74 -20.19
N ASP A 39 3.87 -12.31 -21.10
CA ASP A 39 3.39 -11.60 -22.28
C ASP A 39 2.31 -10.56 -21.93
N PHE A 40 1.48 -10.86 -20.95
CA PHE A 40 0.57 -9.88 -20.36
C PHE A 40 1.35 -8.73 -19.73
N LEU A 41 2.37 -9.02 -18.93
CA LEU A 41 3.20 -7.98 -18.30
C LEU A 41 3.92 -7.11 -19.34
N LYS A 42 4.52 -7.72 -20.37
CA LYS A 42 5.15 -7.00 -21.49
C LYS A 42 4.14 -6.11 -22.22
N PHE A 43 2.91 -6.59 -22.42
CA PHE A 43 1.84 -5.80 -23.04
C PHE A 43 1.50 -4.56 -22.22
N ILE A 44 1.29 -4.71 -20.91
CA ILE A 44 0.99 -3.59 -20.01
C ILE A 44 2.15 -2.59 -20.04
N GLN A 45 3.39 -3.05 -19.83
CA GLN A 45 4.57 -2.19 -19.83
C GLN A 45 4.74 -1.41 -21.13
N LYS A 46 4.52 -2.05 -22.30
CA LYS A 46 4.67 -1.42 -23.61
C LYS A 46 3.62 -0.35 -23.88
N ASN A 47 2.39 -0.55 -23.43
CA ASN A 47 1.25 0.31 -23.75
C ASN A 47 0.90 1.30 -22.63
N ARG A 48 1.66 1.26 -21.53
CA ARG A 48 1.53 2.17 -20.41
C ARG A 48 2.28 3.46 -20.67
N LYS A 49 1.68 4.58 -20.26
CA LYS A 49 2.30 5.90 -20.28
C LYS A 49 2.00 6.60 -18.97
N SER A 50 3.02 7.09 -18.28
CA SER A 50 2.88 7.95 -17.10
C SER A 50 3.18 9.41 -17.46
N VAL A 51 2.37 10.32 -16.93
CA VAL A 51 2.53 11.76 -17.13
C VAL A 51 2.54 12.45 -15.77
N PRO A 52 3.62 13.14 -15.38
CA PRO A 52 3.70 13.81 -14.08
C PRO A 52 2.55 14.79 -13.86
N SER A 53 1.91 14.72 -12.69
CA SER A 53 0.83 15.62 -12.30
C SER A 53 1.35 16.68 -11.35
N LYS A 54 1.33 17.95 -11.76
CA LYS A 54 1.84 19.06 -10.93
C LYS A 54 1.08 19.19 -9.60
N GLU A 55 -0.22 18.96 -9.63
CA GLU A 55 -1.08 19.02 -8.45
C GLU A 55 -0.72 17.91 -7.46
N ARG A 56 -0.64 16.66 -7.92
CA ARG A 56 -0.30 15.52 -7.06
C ARG A 56 1.14 15.58 -6.54
N ILE A 57 2.08 16.09 -7.35
CA ILE A 57 3.44 16.32 -6.89
C ILE A 57 3.49 17.36 -5.77
N ALA A 58 2.63 18.38 -5.80
CA ALA A 58 2.54 19.38 -4.73
C ALA A 58 1.89 18.82 -3.45
N ASP A 59 0.93 17.89 -3.59
CA ASP A 59 0.19 17.32 -2.47
C ASP A 59 0.84 16.07 -1.84
N LYS A 60 1.86 15.48 -2.48
CA LYS A 60 2.51 14.25 -2.01
C LYS A 60 3.00 14.33 -0.56
N ASP A 61 3.48 15.50 -0.14
CA ASP A 61 4.00 15.71 1.22
C ASP A 61 2.91 15.53 2.27
N LYS A 62 1.64 15.79 1.93
CA LYS A 62 0.50 15.54 2.82
C LYS A 62 0.30 14.05 3.04
N PHE A 63 0.38 13.23 1.99
CA PHE A 63 0.29 11.78 2.09
C PHE A 63 1.44 11.24 2.97
N ILE A 64 2.68 11.60 2.61
CA ILE A 64 3.89 11.21 3.34
C ILE A 64 3.78 11.59 4.82
N LYS A 65 3.48 12.85 5.11
CA LYS A 65 3.34 13.36 6.48
C LYS A 65 2.27 12.61 7.27
N THR A 66 1.13 12.29 6.65
CA THR A 66 0.05 11.55 7.30
C THR A 66 0.52 10.16 7.74
N VAL A 67 1.31 9.47 6.91
CA VAL A 67 1.90 8.16 7.24
C VAL A 67 2.88 8.28 8.43
N TYR A 68 3.77 9.27 8.39
CA TYR A 68 4.70 9.54 9.50
C TYR A 68 3.95 9.86 10.81
N GLU A 69 2.92 10.70 10.75
CA GLU A 69 2.12 11.05 11.93
C GLU A 69 1.35 9.85 12.46
N LEU A 70 0.77 9.03 11.59
CA LEU A 70 0.05 7.82 11.97
C LEU A 70 0.97 6.83 12.69
N SER A 71 2.15 6.55 12.11
CA SER A 71 3.10 5.61 12.70
C SER A 71 3.66 6.11 14.03
N ASN A 72 4.18 7.35 14.07
CA ASN A 72 4.88 7.86 15.26
C ASN A 72 3.94 8.23 16.41
N SER A 73 2.73 8.72 16.13
CA SER A 73 1.82 9.18 17.20
C SER A 73 1.09 8.02 17.88
N PHE A 74 0.98 6.87 17.20
CA PHE A 74 0.18 5.73 17.65
C PHE A 74 0.97 4.44 17.78
N GLU A 75 2.28 4.50 17.59
CA GLU A 75 3.16 3.34 17.64
C GLU A 75 2.70 2.22 16.69
N ILE A 76 2.26 2.63 15.50
CA ILE A 76 1.79 1.72 14.45
C ILE A 76 2.95 1.46 13.48
N ASP A 77 3.25 0.18 13.31
CA ASP A 77 4.21 -0.30 12.32
C ASP A 77 3.81 0.17 10.92
N ALA A 78 4.78 0.70 10.17
CA ALA A 78 4.51 1.19 8.83
C ALA A 78 5.75 1.17 7.95
N ASP A 79 5.55 0.96 6.66
CA ASP A 79 6.54 1.24 5.62
C ASP A 79 5.99 2.26 4.64
N LEU A 80 6.85 3.18 4.20
CA LEU A 80 6.61 4.08 3.10
C LEU A 80 7.66 3.82 2.02
N ILE A 81 7.19 3.41 0.86
CA ILE A 81 8.00 3.01 -0.28
C ILE A 81 7.77 4.02 -1.39
N GLU A 82 8.82 4.67 -1.83
CA GLU A 82 8.82 5.50 -3.03
C GLU A 82 9.10 4.63 -4.25
N PHE A 83 8.34 4.84 -5.32
CA PHE A 83 8.57 4.24 -6.63
C PHE A 83 8.48 5.33 -7.71
N ALA A 84 8.79 4.96 -8.96
CA ALA A 84 8.92 5.91 -10.05
C ALA A 84 7.72 6.87 -10.22
N GLU A 85 6.51 6.38 -9.91
CA GLU A 85 5.27 7.14 -10.15
C GLU A 85 4.49 7.48 -8.88
N GLY A 86 5.04 7.24 -7.69
CA GLY A 86 4.27 7.45 -6.48
C GLY A 86 4.87 6.88 -5.21
N TYR A 87 3.98 6.62 -4.25
CA TYR A 87 4.31 6.09 -2.94
C TYR A 87 3.34 4.96 -2.57
N ILE A 88 3.84 3.93 -1.91
CA ILE A 88 3.06 2.89 -1.27
C ILE A 88 3.26 3.03 0.23
N ALA A 89 2.17 3.13 0.99
CA ALA A 89 2.18 3.11 2.44
C ALA A 89 1.57 1.80 2.93
N ASN A 90 2.40 0.95 3.53
CA ASN A 90 1.97 -0.28 4.22
C ASN A 90 1.79 0.05 5.69
N ILE A 91 0.58 -0.10 6.21
CA ILE A 91 0.22 0.17 7.60
C ILE A 91 -0.21 -1.14 8.25
N TYR A 92 0.50 -1.55 9.30
CA TYR A 92 0.32 -2.82 9.98
C TYR A 92 -0.48 -2.58 11.27
N VAL A 93 -1.77 -2.89 11.23
CA VAL A 93 -2.73 -2.51 12.26
C VAL A 93 -3.15 -3.72 13.08
N ASP A 94 -3.09 -3.58 14.40
CA ASP A 94 -3.71 -4.52 15.34
C ASP A 94 -5.12 -4.03 15.70
N TYR A 95 -6.09 -4.93 15.87
CA TYR A 95 -7.50 -4.57 16.12
C TYR A 95 -7.67 -3.66 17.34
N THR A 96 -6.78 -3.81 18.32
CA THR A 96 -6.79 -3.07 19.59
C THR A 96 -6.30 -1.62 19.45
N CYS A 97 -5.60 -1.29 18.36
CA CYS A 97 -5.05 0.05 18.14
C CYS A 97 -6.11 1.07 17.73
N TYR A 98 -7.34 0.68 17.36
CA TYR A 98 -8.28 1.60 16.68
C TYR A 98 -8.92 2.65 17.62
N THR A 99 -8.31 3.85 17.69
CA THR A 99 -8.87 5.02 18.39
C THR A 99 -9.54 6.01 17.44
N GLY A 100 -10.36 6.94 17.98
CA GLY A 100 -11.04 7.97 17.19
C GLY A 100 -10.11 8.93 16.43
N TYR A 101 -8.85 9.07 16.84
CA TYR A 101 -7.87 9.89 16.13
C TYR A 101 -7.20 9.12 14.99
N ILE A 102 -6.88 7.83 15.19
CA ILE A 102 -6.40 6.94 14.12
C ILE A 102 -7.41 6.89 12.98
N LYS A 103 -8.71 6.85 13.30
CA LYS A 103 -9.79 6.97 12.31
C LYS A 103 -9.66 8.23 11.44
N LYS A 104 -9.24 9.36 11.99
CA LYS A 104 -9.08 10.61 11.23
C LYS A 104 -7.89 10.54 10.28
N LEU A 105 -6.74 10.05 10.74
CA LEU A 105 -5.55 9.92 9.90
C LEU A 105 -5.76 8.87 8.80
N LEU A 106 -6.36 7.72 9.13
CA LEU A 106 -6.76 6.72 8.13
C LEU A 106 -7.76 7.31 7.12
N ALA A 107 -8.73 8.11 7.56
CA ALA A 107 -9.65 8.79 6.63
C ALA A 107 -8.93 9.73 5.66
N ILE A 108 -7.87 10.41 6.10
CA ILE A 108 -7.04 11.22 5.20
C ILE A 108 -6.34 10.33 4.17
N LEU A 109 -5.76 9.20 4.59
CA LEU A 109 -5.15 8.24 3.66
C LEU A 109 -6.16 7.68 2.65
N PHE A 110 -7.37 7.33 3.09
CA PHE A 110 -8.46 6.87 2.23
C PHE A 110 -8.87 7.91 1.17
N ILE A 111 -8.78 9.21 1.48
CA ILE A 111 -9.12 10.28 0.56
C ILE A 111 -7.99 10.54 -0.44
N LEU A 112 -6.74 10.40 0.00
CA LEU A 112 -5.58 10.71 -0.82
C LEU A 112 -5.17 9.55 -1.74
N ALA A 113 -5.34 8.31 -1.28
CA ALA A 113 -4.91 7.13 -2.03
C ALA A 113 -5.75 6.92 -3.30
N ASP A 114 -5.08 6.50 -4.37
CA ASP A 114 -5.69 6.10 -5.63
C ASP A 114 -6.16 4.64 -5.59
N ASP A 115 -5.47 3.81 -4.80
CA ASP A 115 -5.83 2.41 -4.58
C ASP A 115 -5.56 1.98 -3.13
N ILE A 116 -6.34 1.00 -2.68
CA ILE A 116 -6.31 0.47 -1.32
C ILE A 116 -6.46 -1.05 -1.35
N SER A 117 -5.47 -1.73 -0.80
CA SER A 117 -5.51 -3.17 -0.58
C SER A 117 -5.60 -3.53 0.90
N PHE A 118 -6.45 -4.51 1.19
CA PHE A 118 -6.62 -5.11 2.52
C PHE A 118 -6.05 -6.52 2.50
N LEU A 119 -4.96 -6.74 3.22
CA LEU A 119 -4.21 -7.98 3.22
C LEU A 119 -4.18 -8.58 4.62
N ASP A 120 -3.99 -9.90 4.68
CA ASP A 120 -3.72 -10.60 5.93
C ASP A 120 -2.35 -10.16 6.47
N GLY A 121 -2.36 -9.56 7.67
CA GLY A 121 -1.16 -9.07 8.35
C GLY A 121 -0.40 -10.17 9.10
N SER A 122 -0.94 -11.39 9.17
CA SER A 122 -0.43 -12.46 10.04
C SER A 122 1.05 -12.80 9.81
N LYS A 123 1.51 -12.70 8.56
CA LYS A 123 2.92 -12.93 8.18
C LYS A 123 3.89 -11.87 8.73
N GLU A 124 3.35 -10.73 9.13
CA GLU A 124 4.07 -9.52 9.52
C GLU A 124 3.75 -9.15 10.99
N ASN A 125 3.25 -10.11 11.77
CA ASN A 125 2.88 -9.94 13.18
C ASN A 125 1.89 -8.78 13.41
N ALA A 126 0.90 -8.67 12.51
CA ALA A 126 -0.21 -7.73 12.62
C ALA A 126 -1.54 -8.40 12.31
N ASP A 127 -2.64 -7.86 12.82
CA ASP A 127 -3.98 -8.40 12.52
C ASP A 127 -4.40 -8.09 11.07
N MET A 128 -4.06 -6.91 10.57
CA MET A 128 -4.38 -6.44 9.23
C MET A 128 -3.23 -5.63 8.64
N LEU A 129 -3.03 -5.78 7.33
CA LEU A 129 -2.17 -4.89 6.54
C LEU A 129 -3.02 -4.07 5.59
N PHE A 130 -2.98 -2.75 5.74
CA PHE A 130 -3.52 -1.82 4.76
C PHE A 130 -2.40 -1.31 3.87
N SER A 131 -2.53 -1.48 2.56
CA SER A 131 -1.60 -0.94 1.59
C SER A 131 -2.30 0.17 0.79
N PHE A 132 -1.80 1.39 0.91
CA PHE A 132 -2.31 2.57 0.23
C PHE A 132 -1.35 3.02 -0.86
N THR A 133 -1.84 3.15 -2.08
CA THR A 133 -1.04 3.63 -3.21
C THR A 133 -1.42 5.06 -3.56
N TYR A 134 -0.43 5.96 -3.59
CA TYR A 134 -0.57 7.35 -4.01
C TYR A 134 0.25 7.62 -5.26
N HIS A 135 -0.40 7.97 -6.37
CA HIS A 135 0.27 8.29 -7.62
C HIS A 135 0.54 9.80 -7.73
N THR A 136 1.76 10.13 -8.12
CA THR A 136 2.19 11.48 -8.51
C THR A 136 2.03 11.73 -10.01
N HIS A 137 1.74 10.68 -10.77
CA HIS A 137 1.57 10.70 -12.22
C HIS A 137 0.14 10.28 -12.60
N HIS A 138 -0.38 10.84 -13.69
CA HIS A 138 -1.53 10.25 -14.39
C HIS A 138 -1.03 9.06 -15.19
N ILE A 139 -1.63 7.88 -14.97
CA ILE A 139 -1.25 6.64 -15.63
C ILE A 139 -2.27 6.35 -16.72
N PHE A 140 -1.79 6.03 -17.92
CA PHE A 140 -2.62 5.68 -19.06
C PHE A 140 -2.25 4.30 -19.58
N LEU A 141 -3.26 3.49 -19.90
CA LEU A 141 -3.12 2.26 -20.68
C LEU A 141 -3.95 2.41 -21.96
N ASN A 142 -3.31 2.29 -23.13
CA ASN A 142 -3.98 2.51 -24.43
C ASN A 142 -4.77 3.83 -24.50
N ASN A 143 -4.15 4.93 -24.02
CA ASN A 143 -4.73 6.27 -23.96
C ASN A 143 -5.98 6.42 -23.07
N ARG A 144 -6.29 5.43 -22.23
CA ARG A 144 -7.32 5.54 -21.19
C ARG A 144 -6.63 5.70 -19.85
N GLU A 145 -7.06 6.68 -19.07
CA GLU A 145 -6.55 6.89 -17.73
C GLU A 145 -6.97 5.73 -16.83
N THR A 146 -6.03 5.26 -16.00
CA THR A 146 -6.20 4.15 -15.06
C THR A 146 -5.49 4.49 -13.75
N THR A 147 -5.99 3.95 -12.64
CA THR A 147 -5.42 4.17 -11.31
C THR A 147 -4.57 3.00 -10.83
N ASP A 148 -4.58 1.89 -11.56
CA ASP A 148 -3.89 0.64 -11.21
C ASP A 148 -3.29 -0.02 -12.47
N PHE A 149 -2.12 -0.64 -12.30
CA PHE A 149 -1.32 -1.60 -13.13
C PHE A 149 0.19 -1.54 -12.74
N SER A 150 0.51 -1.16 -11.50
CA SER A 150 1.88 -1.01 -10.94
C SER A 150 2.44 -2.31 -10.38
#